data_AF-A0A7T7HZG0-F1
#
_entry.id   AF-A0A7T7HZG0-F1
#
_cell.length_a   1.000
_cell.length_b   1.000
_cell.length_c   1.000
_cell.angle_alpha   90.00
_cell.angle_beta   90.00
_cell.angle_gamma   90.00
#
_symmetry.space_group_name_H-M   'P 1'
#
loop_
_entity.id
_entity.type
_entity.pdbx_description
1 polymer ?
#
loop_
_entity_poly.entity_id
_entity_poly.type
_entity_poly.pdbx_seq_one_letter_code
_entity_poly.pdbx_strand_id
1 'polypeptide(L)'
;MADTKGFRLSGTESFEAAVSSLFGSLRVTDPGPPAFQAVVDHVAIGSAIVARIQAAAATVTRDIQCITSTDVEWMHLTLHRRGPVAVTQDNRTTARKPGELFACDNTRPYRIIGAEPSDMTVLCVPRASLGKRADCMGRRTALPISAQDGIGRLLGCALSGMDEDLPRRGVARTYLRRAPALATRPWQAHPTACRALS
;
A
#
# COMPACT_ATOMS: atom_id res chain seq x y z
N MET A 1 -8.17 -15.18 -19.78
CA MET A 1 -6.83 -15.42 -19.24
C MET A 1 -6.30 -14.10 -18.75
N ALA A 2 -6.03 -13.98 -17.45
CA ALA A 2 -5.39 -12.80 -16.91
C ALA A 2 -3.87 -12.98 -17.08
N ASP A 3 -3.19 -11.99 -17.65
CA ASP A 3 -1.75 -12.03 -17.85
C ASP A 3 -1.07 -11.62 -16.54
N THR A 4 -0.29 -12.53 -15.95
CA THR A 4 0.34 -12.31 -14.66
C THR A 4 1.79 -11.91 -14.84
N LYS A 5 2.15 -10.74 -14.31
CA LYS A 5 3.49 -10.15 -14.48
C LYS A 5 4.14 -9.92 -13.11
N GLY A 6 5.43 -10.19 -13.03
CA GLY A 6 6.17 -10.10 -11.77
C GLY A 6 7.55 -9.49 -11.93
N PHE A 7 8.00 -8.75 -10.91
CA PHE A 7 9.29 -8.06 -10.86
C PHE A 7 10.04 -8.42 -9.59
N ARG A 8 11.34 -8.69 -9.70
CA ARG A 8 12.27 -8.68 -8.55
C ARG A 8 13.10 -7.42 -8.64
N LEU A 9 13.07 -6.60 -7.60
CA LEU A 9 13.55 -5.23 -7.64
C LEU A 9 14.59 -5.03 -6.54
N SER A 10 15.74 -4.50 -6.92
CA SER A 10 16.80 -4.06 -6.02
C SER A 10 16.86 -2.53 -6.04
N GLY A 11 16.97 -1.94 -4.84
CA GLY A 11 16.97 -0.48 -4.65
C GLY A 11 15.55 0.12 -4.65
N THR A 12 15.41 1.24 -3.95
CA THR A 12 14.13 1.94 -3.79
C THR A 12 13.62 2.54 -5.10
N GLU A 13 14.51 3.07 -5.94
CA GLU A 13 14.13 3.71 -7.23
C GLU A 13 13.44 2.74 -8.19
N SER A 14 13.98 1.53 -8.37
CA SER A 14 13.39 0.50 -9.22
C SER A 14 12.01 0.07 -8.72
N PHE A 15 11.86 -0.03 -7.39
CA PHE A 15 10.59 -0.34 -6.75
C PHE A 15 9.60 0.80 -6.88
N GLU A 16 10.03 2.03 -6.63
CA GLU A 16 9.23 3.24 -6.79
C GLU A 16 8.66 3.35 -8.20
N ALA A 17 9.47 3.16 -9.24
CA ALA A 17 9.04 3.20 -10.63
C ALA A 17 7.99 2.13 -10.95
N ALA A 18 8.25 0.87 -10.54
CA ALA A 18 7.33 -0.23 -10.78
C ALA A 18 5.97 -0.03 -10.09
N VAL A 19 6.00 0.35 -8.81
CA VAL A 19 4.81 0.53 -7.99
C VAL A 19 4.03 1.80 -8.41
N SER A 20 4.73 2.87 -8.80
CA SER A 20 4.09 4.09 -9.32
C SER A 20 3.33 3.84 -10.62
N SER A 21 3.84 2.96 -11.49
CA SER A 21 3.14 2.58 -12.72
C SER A 21 1.84 1.81 -12.48
N LEU A 22 1.70 1.17 -11.31
CA LEU A 22 0.54 0.36 -10.95
C LEU A 22 -0.48 1.15 -10.11
N PHE A 23 -0.02 2.02 -9.21
CA PHE A 23 -0.85 2.61 -8.15
C PHE A 23 -0.88 4.15 -8.14
N GLY A 24 -0.21 4.77 -9.12
CA GLY A 24 0.03 6.21 -9.16
C GLY A 24 1.32 6.61 -8.44
N SER A 25 1.84 7.78 -8.79
CA SER A 25 3.13 8.30 -8.29
C SER A 25 3.27 8.23 -6.76
N LEU A 26 4.38 7.69 -6.29
CA LEU A 26 4.73 7.65 -4.86
C LEU A 26 6.23 7.72 -4.68
N ARG A 27 6.68 7.95 -3.45
CA ARG A 27 8.10 7.93 -3.08
C ARG A 27 8.40 6.81 -2.10
N VAL A 28 9.58 6.21 -2.23
CA VAL A 28 10.03 5.12 -1.37
C VAL A 28 11.36 5.44 -0.73
N THR A 29 11.42 5.36 0.60
CA THR A 29 12.64 5.55 1.38
C THR A 29 12.89 4.31 2.24
N ASP A 30 14.09 3.74 2.18
CA ASP A 30 14.52 2.63 3.04
C ASP A 30 15.28 3.16 4.28
N PRO A 31 15.49 2.34 5.34
CA PRO A 31 16.24 2.74 6.53
C PRO A 31 17.78 2.67 6.34
N GLY A 32 18.28 2.50 5.12
CA GLY A 32 19.70 2.29 4.83
C GLY A 32 20.11 0.81 4.74
N PRO A 33 21.42 0.50 4.76
CA PRO A 33 21.94 -0.83 4.49
C PRO A 33 21.37 -1.94 5.39
N PRO A 34 21.16 -3.18 4.88
CA PRO A 34 21.49 -3.67 3.54
C PRO A 34 20.57 -3.11 2.44
N ALA A 35 20.99 -3.19 1.18
CA ALA A 35 20.25 -2.66 0.03
C ALA A 35 18.78 -3.15 0.02
N PHE A 36 17.85 -2.22 -0.25
CA PHE A 36 16.43 -2.53 -0.35
C PHE A 36 16.15 -3.60 -1.41
N GLN A 37 15.25 -4.52 -1.07
CA GLN A 37 14.82 -5.63 -1.93
C GLN A 37 13.30 -5.74 -1.87
N ALA A 38 12.69 -5.95 -3.04
CA ALA A 38 11.27 -6.20 -3.14
C ALA A 38 10.93 -7.17 -4.27
N VAL A 39 9.78 -7.82 -4.14
CA VAL A 39 9.11 -8.56 -5.19
C VAL A 39 7.69 -8.05 -5.34
N VAL A 40 7.29 -7.80 -6.58
CA VAL A 40 5.94 -7.34 -6.92
C VAL A 40 5.40 -8.27 -8.00
N ASP A 41 4.37 -9.03 -7.68
CA ASP A 41 3.61 -9.84 -8.62
C ASP A 41 2.22 -9.22 -8.78
N HIS A 42 1.71 -9.09 -9.99
CA HIS A 42 0.42 -8.46 -10.23
C HIS A 42 -0.31 -9.04 -11.43
N VAL A 43 -1.62 -8.83 -11.41
CA VAL A 43 -2.54 -9.24 -12.46
C VAL A 43 -3.64 -8.18 -12.61
N ALA A 44 -4.02 -7.89 -13.85
CA ALA A 44 -5.16 -7.02 -14.13
C ALA A 44 -6.45 -7.86 -14.27
N ILE A 45 -7.53 -7.42 -13.62
CA ILE A 45 -8.85 -8.05 -13.68
C ILE A 45 -9.87 -6.96 -14.07
N GLY A 46 -10.22 -6.91 -15.36
CA GLY A 46 -10.99 -5.80 -15.90
C GLY A 46 -10.25 -4.48 -15.70
N SER A 47 -10.88 -3.53 -15.00
CA SER A 47 -10.26 -2.23 -14.66
C SER A 47 -9.54 -2.22 -13.31
N ALA A 48 -9.54 -3.34 -12.58
CA ALA A 48 -8.88 -3.46 -11.28
C ALA A 48 -7.52 -4.13 -11.41
N ILE A 49 -6.63 -3.89 -10.45
CA ILE A 49 -5.32 -4.54 -10.36
C ILE A 49 -5.24 -5.25 -9.02
N VAL A 50 -4.76 -6.48 -9.03
CA VAL A 50 -4.36 -7.19 -7.80
C VAL A 50 -2.85 -7.33 -7.83
N ALA A 51 -2.20 -6.93 -6.75
CA ALA A 51 -0.75 -7.04 -6.61
C ALA A 51 -0.38 -7.62 -5.26
N ARG A 52 0.54 -8.58 -5.26
CA ARG A 52 1.25 -9.02 -4.08
C ARG A 52 2.58 -8.28 -4.02
N ILE A 53 2.87 -7.71 -2.85
CA ILE A 53 4.08 -6.94 -2.60
C ILE A 53 4.79 -7.55 -1.41
N GLN A 54 6.01 -8.03 -1.64
CA GLN A 54 6.93 -8.42 -0.59
C GLN A 54 8.08 -7.42 -0.61
N ALA A 55 8.29 -6.71 0.50
CA ALA A 55 9.30 -5.66 0.56
C ALA A 55 10.12 -5.75 1.84
N ALA A 56 11.40 -5.42 1.76
CA ALA A 56 12.21 -5.09 2.93
C ALA A 56 11.63 -3.88 3.67
N ALA A 57 12.18 -3.57 4.85
CA ALA A 57 11.75 -2.40 5.61
C ALA A 57 11.86 -1.13 4.75
N ALA A 58 10.76 -0.39 4.63
CA ALA A 58 10.68 0.84 3.86
C ALA A 58 9.48 1.68 4.29
N THR A 59 9.57 2.96 3.95
CA THR A 59 8.47 3.90 4.03
C THR A 59 8.03 4.26 2.62
N VAL A 60 6.74 4.06 2.34
CA VAL A 60 6.05 4.55 1.15
C VAL A 60 5.32 5.83 1.51
N THR A 61 5.53 6.88 0.73
CA THR A 61 4.87 8.18 0.90
C THR A 61 4.26 8.62 -0.41
N ARG A 62 2.96 8.88 -0.42
CA ARG A 62 2.29 9.63 -1.50
C ARG A 62 1.85 10.93 -0.88
N ASP A 63 2.53 12.02 -1.20
CA ASP A 63 2.21 13.35 -0.70
C ASP A 63 1.50 14.19 -1.76
N ILE A 64 1.20 15.44 -1.42
CA ILE A 64 0.50 16.35 -2.34
C ILE A 64 1.29 16.59 -3.64
N GLN A 65 2.62 16.51 -3.60
CA GLN A 65 3.48 16.70 -4.76
C GLN A 65 3.44 15.50 -5.71
N CYS A 66 3.16 14.30 -5.18
CA CYS A 66 2.94 13.10 -5.98
C CYS A 66 1.55 13.03 -6.62
N ILE A 67 0.57 13.82 -6.17
CA ILE A 67 -0.80 13.72 -6.65
C ILE A 67 -0.97 14.63 -7.87
N THR A 68 -1.13 14.03 -9.05
CA THR A 68 -1.34 14.76 -10.30
C THR A 68 -2.74 14.54 -10.85
N SER A 69 -3.25 15.49 -11.64
CA SER A 69 -4.57 15.36 -12.29
C SER A 69 -4.64 14.26 -13.35
N THR A 70 -3.50 13.74 -13.79
CA THR A 70 -3.38 12.64 -14.76
C THR A 70 -3.34 11.27 -14.09
N ASP A 71 -3.18 11.20 -12.77
CA ASP A 71 -3.17 9.93 -12.06
C ASP A 71 -4.56 9.28 -12.11
N VAL A 72 -4.59 7.97 -12.27
CA VAL A 72 -5.82 7.22 -12.02
C VAL A 72 -6.13 7.30 -10.52
N GLU A 73 -7.36 7.70 -10.21
CA GLU A 73 -7.86 7.69 -8.84
C GLU A 73 -8.16 6.24 -8.42
N TRP A 74 -7.39 5.74 -7.47
CA TRP A 74 -7.47 4.39 -6.93
C TRP A 74 -7.96 4.40 -5.49
N MET A 75 -8.82 3.43 -5.17
CA MET A 75 -9.05 2.95 -3.82
C MET A 75 -8.24 1.66 -3.63
N HIS A 76 -7.23 1.71 -2.77
CA HIS A 76 -6.40 0.57 -2.40
C HIS A 76 -7.05 -0.17 -1.24
N LEU A 77 -7.32 -1.46 -1.43
CA LEU A 77 -7.77 -2.39 -0.40
C LEU A 77 -6.65 -3.38 -0.13
N THR A 78 -6.04 -3.29 1.04
CA THR A 78 -4.82 -4.04 1.34
C THR A 78 -5.09 -5.06 2.43
N LEU A 79 -4.82 -6.33 2.13
CA LEU A 79 -4.69 -7.41 3.12
C LEU A 79 -3.24 -7.52 3.55
N HIS A 80 -3.01 -7.30 4.83
CA HIS A 80 -1.68 -7.39 5.41
C HIS A 80 -1.38 -8.82 5.86
N ARG A 81 -0.27 -9.43 5.43
CA ARG A 81 0.02 -10.86 5.70
C ARG A 81 1.21 -11.09 6.63
N ARG A 82 2.22 -10.22 6.60
CA ARG A 82 3.43 -10.39 7.41
C ARG A 82 4.09 -9.06 7.74
N GLY A 83 4.76 -9.02 8.89
CA GLY A 83 5.49 -7.87 9.42
C GLY A 83 4.55 -6.86 10.07
N PRO A 84 5.03 -5.94 10.91
CA PRO A 84 4.26 -4.77 11.33
C PRO A 84 4.28 -3.69 10.23
N VAL A 85 3.11 -3.09 9.97
CA VAL A 85 3.00 -1.89 9.11
C VAL A 85 2.20 -0.82 9.84
N ALA A 86 2.65 0.43 9.82
CA ALA A 86 1.86 1.57 10.26
C ALA A 86 1.33 2.33 9.05
N VAL A 87 0.04 2.63 9.03
CA VAL A 87 -0.63 3.36 7.94
C VAL A 87 -1.16 4.67 8.48
N THR A 88 -0.86 5.75 7.76
CA THR A 88 -1.34 7.11 8.06
C THR A 88 -2.09 7.70 6.89
N GLN A 89 -3.34 8.14 7.11
CA GLN A 89 -4.12 8.95 6.16
C GLN A 89 -5.16 9.82 6.89
N ASP A 90 -5.34 11.07 6.47
CA ASP A 90 -6.25 12.05 7.10
C ASP A 90 -6.03 12.20 8.62
N ASN A 91 -4.78 12.39 9.06
CA ASN A 91 -4.37 12.46 10.47
C ASN A 91 -4.70 11.23 11.33
N ARG A 92 -5.11 10.11 10.71
CA ARG A 92 -5.32 8.84 11.40
C ARG A 92 -4.11 7.98 11.18
N THR A 93 -3.50 7.49 12.26
CA THR A 93 -2.37 6.55 12.20
C THR A 93 -2.72 5.30 12.93
N THR A 94 -2.52 4.14 12.30
CA THR A 94 -2.79 2.86 12.92
C THR A 94 -1.75 1.83 12.56
N ALA A 95 -1.40 0.97 13.52
CA ALA A 95 -0.63 -0.23 13.26
C ALA A 95 -1.55 -1.33 12.69
N ARG A 96 -1.02 -2.09 11.74
CA ARG A 96 -1.67 -3.21 11.09
C ARG A 96 -0.99 -4.51 11.47
N LYS A 97 -1.80 -5.46 11.93
CA LYS A 97 -1.37 -6.82 12.21
C LYS A 97 -1.60 -7.72 10.99
N PRO A 98 -0.84 -8.81 10.84
CA PRO A 98 -1.16 -9.87 9.89
C PRO A 98 -2.63 -10.31 10.01
N GLY A 99 -3.30 -10.46 8.87
CA GLY A 99 -4.71 -10.80 8.75
C GLY A 99 -5.67 -9.59 8.74
N GLU A 100 -5.19 -8.39 9.02
CA GLU A 100 -6.02 -7.19 8.99
C GLU A 100 -6.08 -6.56 7.59
N LEU A 101 -7.25 -6.01 7.27
CA LEU A 101 -7.49 -5.24 6.06
C LEU A 101 -7.44 -3.74 6.38
N PHE A 102 -7.00 -2.95 5.41
CA PHE A 102 -7.14 -1.49 5.45
C PHE A 102 -7.37 -0.91 4.06
N ALA A 103 -7.89 0.32 4.03
CA ALA A 103 -8.07 1.06 2.80
C ALA A 103 -7.18 2.31 2.76
N CYS A 104 -6.67 2.65 1.58
CA CYS A 104 -6.06 3.94 1.28
C CYS A 104 -6.70 4.53 0.03
N ASP A 105 -6.95 5.83 0.05
CA ASP A 105 -7.50 6.59 -1.08
C ASP A 105 -6.39 7.43 -1.71
N ASN A 106 -5.97 7.12 -2.93
CA ASN A 106 -4.77 7.75 -3.50
C ASN A 106 -4.99 9.20 -3.98
N THR A 107 -6.23 9.70 -3.91
CA THR A 107 -6.58 11.10 -4.17
C THR A 107 -6.15 12.04 -3.06
N ARG A 108 -5.71 11.48 -1.92
CA ARG A 108 -5.29 12.21 -0.72
C ARG A 108 -3.96 11.67 -0.22
N PRO A 109 -3.12 12.51 0.42
CA PRO A 109 -1.83 12.05 0.93
C PRO A 109 -1.96 10.87 1.90
N TYR A 110 -1.05 9.91 1.79
CA TYR A 110 -0.91 8.82 2.75
C TYR A 110 0.54 8.42 2.93
N ARG A 111 0.80 7.74 4.05
CA ARG A 111 2.10 7.17 4.37
C ARG A 111 1.94 5.76 4.92
N ILE A 112 2.80 4.85 4.47
CA ILE A 112 2.85 3.47 4.94
C ILE A 112 4.28 3.19 5.39
N ILE A 113 4.46 2.76 6.63
CA ILE A 113 5.76 2.50 7.24
C ILE A 113 5.84 1.01 7.59
N GLY A 114 6.65 0.26 6.84
CA GLY A 114 7.05 -1.11 7.19
C GLY A 114 8.40 -1.08 7.90
N ALA A 115 8.40 -1.22 9.22
CA ALA A 115 9.63 -1.20 10.03
C ALA A 115 10.45 -2.50 9.91
N GLU A 116 9.82 -3.56 9.41
CA GLU A 116 10.42 -4.87 9.16
C GLU A 116 9.97 -5.36 7.77
N PRO A 117 10.56 -6.43 7.22
CA PRO A 117 10.06 -7.03 5.99
C PRO A 117 8.57 -7.35 6.06
N SER A 118 7.84 -6.95 5.02
CA SER A 118 6.39 -7.06 4.94
C SER A 118 5.93 -7.84 3.73
N ASP A 119 4.75 -8.46 3.84
CA ASP A 119 4.04 -9.15 2.75
C ASP A 119 2.59 -8.69 2.79
N MET A 120 2.09 -8.16 1.66
CA MET A 120 0.73 -7.67 1.54
C MET A 120 0.16 -7.92 0.15
N THR A 121 -1.15 -8.12 0.09
CA THR A 121 -1.91 -8.19 -1.17
C THR A 121 -2.77 -6.93 -1.27
N VAL A 122 -2.62 -6.18 -2.36
CA VAL A 122 -3.33 -4.94 -2.63
C VAL A 122 -4.28 -5.15 -3.81
N LEU A 123 -5.55 -4.86 -3.60
CA LEU A 123 -6.54 -4.69 -4.67
C LEU A 123 -6.72 -3.20 -4.93
N CYS A 124 -6.41 -2.77 -6.14
CA CYS A 124 -6.61 -1.41 -6.61
C CYS A 124 -7.87 -1.37 -7.47
N VAL A 125 -8.88 -0.65 -6.98
CA VAL A 125 -10.15 -0.45 -7.68
C VAL A 125 -10.23 1.00 -8.13
N PRO A 126 -10.58 1.30 -9.39
CA PRO A 126 -10.77 2.69 -9.80
C PRO A 126 -11.86 3.32 -8.94
N ARG A 127 -11.59 4.50 -8.40
CA ARG A 127 -12.50 5.21 -7.50
C ARG A 127 -13.89 5.39 -8.14
N ALA A 128 -13.91 5.71 -9.43
CA ALA A 128 -15.14 5.86 -10.22
C ALA A 128 -16.02 4.59 -10.22
N SER A 129 -15.42 3.40 -10.24
CA SER A 129 -16.15 2.11 -10.22
C SER A 129 -16.86 1.85 -8.89
N LEU A 130 -16.44 2.50 -7.80
CA LEU A 130 -17.09 2.39 -6.49
C LEU A 130 -18.27 3.36 -6.32
N GLY A 131 -18.36 4.39 -7.16
CA GLY A 131 -19.40 5.43 -7.08
C GLY A 131 -19.50 6.03 -5.68
N LYS A 132 -20.74 6.20 -5.17
CA LYS A 132 -21.02 6.78 -3.83
C LYS A 132 -20.35 6.03 -2.67
N ARG A 133 -19.92 4.78 -2.87
CA ARG A 133 -19.26 3.97 -1.82
C ARG A 133 -17.82 4.40 -1.60
N ALA A 134 -17.19 5.04 -2.60
CA ALA A 134 -15.84 5.58 -2.48
C ALA A 134 -15.72 6.57 -1.31
N ASP A 135 -16.72 7.44 -1.11
CA ASP A 135 -16.71 8.41 -0.02
C ASP A 135 -16.89 7.75 1.35
N CYS A 136 -17.76 6.73 1.43
CA CYS A 136 -17.95 5.94 2.65
C CYS A 136 -16.66 5.21 3.05
N MET A 137 -15.95 4.63 2.07
CA MET A 137 -14.65 3.99 2.28
C MET A 137 -13.57 5.03 2.61
N GLY A 138 -13.58 6.17 1.93
CA GLY A 138 -12.68 7.29 2.14
C GLY A 138 -12.71 7.81 3.57
N ARG A 139 -13.89 7.85 4.20
CA ARG A 139 -14.06 8.19 5.63
C ARG A 139 -13.51 7.13 6.59
N ARG A 140 -13.16 5.94 6.11
CA ARG A 140 -12.62 4.82 6.92
C ARG A 140 -11.22 4.38 6.50
N THR A 141 -10.53 5.15 5.66
CA THR A 141 -9.14 4.85 5.30
C THR A 141 -8.21 4.87 6.50
N ALA A 142 -7.12 4.10 6.42
CA ALA A 142 -6.17 3.86 7.50
C ALA A 142 -6.79 3.31 8.80
N LEU A 143 -8.05 2.87 8.80
CA LEU A 143 -8.68 2.18 9.93
C LEU A 143 -8.72 0.66 9.68
N PRO A 144 -8.82 -0.17 10.75
CA PRO A 144 -8.95 -1.60 10.57
C PRO A 144 -10.27 -1.91 9.87
N ILE A 145 -10.22 -2.78 8.88
CA ILE A 145 -11.39 -3.49 8.37
C ILE A 145 -11.27 -4.92 8.91
N SER A 146 -12.24 -5.34 9.71
CA SER A 146 -12.27 -6.70 10.25
C SER A 146 -12.37 -7.70 9.10
N ALA A 147 -11.36 -8.54 8.91
CA ALA A 147 -11.41 -9.65 7.96
C ALA A 147 -12.28 -10.82 8.45
N GLN A 148 -12.87 -10.71 9.64
CA GLN A 148 -13.75 -11.74 10.22
C GLN A 148 -15.23 -11.42 10.03
N ASP A 149 -15.58 -10.17 9.69
CA ASP A 149 -16.97 -9.70 9.63
C ASP A 149 -17.42 -9.33 8.20
N GLY A 150 -18.60 -9.82 7.83
CA GLY A 150 -19.35 -9.39 6.64
C GLY A 150 -18.50 -9.27 5.38
N ILE A 151 -18.42 -8.06 4.83
CA ILE A 151 -17.70 -7.76 3.59
C ILE A 151 -16.17 -7.84 3.75
N GLY A 152 -15.64 -7.62 4.95
CA GLY A 152 -14.21 -7.79 5.20
C GLY A 152 -13.79 -9.25 5.11
N ARG A 153 -14.66 -10.19 5.52
CA ARG A 153 -14.42 -11.62 5.29
C ARG A 153 -14.42 -11.99 3.81
N LEU A 154 -15.37 -11.47 3.04
CA LEU A 154 -15.42 -11.68 1.58
C LEU A 154 -14.17 -11.11 0.89
N LEU A 155 -13.77 -9.90 1.25
CA LEU A 155 -12.55 -9.27 0.73
C LEU A 155 -11.30 -10.05 1.14
N GLY A 156 -11.22 -10.49 2.40
CA GLY A 156 -10.13 -11.32 2.90
C GLY A 156 -10.03 -12.64 2.13
N CYS A 157 -11.15 -13.33 1.91
CA CYS A 157 -11.19 -14.57 1.12
C CYS A 157 -10.81 -14.33 -0.34
N ALA A 158 -11.35 -13.29 -0.99
CA ALA A 158 -11.04 -12.97 -2.38
C ALA A 158 -9.56 -12.63 -2.56
N LEU A 159 -9.01 -11.75 -1.71
CA LEU A 159 -7.59 -11.41 -1.71
C LEU A 159 -6.71 -12.60 -1.35
N SER A 160 -7.21 -13.52 -0.52
CA SER A 160 -6.52 -14.77 -0.21
C SER A 160 -6.41 -15.68 -1.42
N GLY A 161 -7.53 -15.94 -2.10
CA GLY A 161 -7.53 -16.76 -3.32
C GLY A 161 -6.75 -16.13 -4.47
N MET A 162 -6.90 -14.81 -4.69
CA MET A 162 -6.13 -14.11 -5.73
C MET A 162 -4.63 -14.14 -5.48
N ASP A 163 -4.18 -14.17 -4.23
CA ASP A 163 -2.75 -14.35 -3.90
C ASP A 163 -2.24 -15.77 -4.20
N GLU A 164 -3.10 -16.78 -4.11
CA GLU A 164 -2.76 -18.15 -4.50
C GLU A 164 -2.61 -18.29 -6.02
N ASP A 165 -3.40 -17.53 -6.78
CA ASP A 165 -3.33 -17.47 -8.24
C ASP A 165 -2.13 -16.65 -8.76
N LEU A 166 -1.53 -15.81 -7.92
CA LEU A 166 -0.31 -15.07 -8.26
C LEU A 166 0.94 -15.98 -8.11
N PRO A 167 1.89 -15.95 -9.08
CA PRO A 167 3.18 -16.61 -8.97
C PRO A 167 3.86 -16.24 -7.65
N ARG A 168 4.25 -17.24 -6.87
CA ARG A 168 4.96 -17.02 -5.60
C ARG A 168 6.44 -16.75 -5.83
N ARG A 169 6.78 -15.62 -6.45
CA ARG A 169 8.18 -15.19 -6.56
C ARG A 169 8.61 -14.68 -5.20
N GLY A 170 9.36 -15.49 -4.45
CA GLY A 170 9.84 -15.10 -3.12
C GLY A 170 11.02 -14.13 -3.17
N VAL A 171 11.09 -13.19 -2.23
CA VAL A 171 12.38 -12.60 -1.82
C VAL A 171 13.23 -13.71 -1.17
N ALA A 172 14.54 -13.76 -1.41
CA ALA A 172 15.40 -14.79 -0.80
C ALA A 172 15.22 -14.83 0.73
N ARG A 173 15.11 -16.02 1.34
CA ARG A 173 14.76 -16.23 2.77
C ARG A 173 15.75 -15.60 3.78
N THR A 174 16.83 -14.99 3.31
CA THR A 174 18.00 -14.57 4.08
C THR A 174 17.82 -13.28 4.91
N TYR A 175 16.68 -12.59 4.84
CA TYR A 175 16.53 -11.24 5.43
C TYR A 175 15.94 -11.19 6.86
N LEU A 176 16.05 -12.27 7.64
CA LEU A 176 15.64 -12.33 9.04
C LEU A 176 16.61 -11.60 10.00
N ARG A 177 16.95 -10.33 9.73
CA ARG A 177 17.50 -9.47 10.79
C ARG A 177 16.51 -8.36 11.09
N ARG A 178 15.81 -8.53 12.22
CA ARG A 178 14.94 -7.54 12.83
C ARG A 178 15.71 -6.22 12.98
N ALA A 179 15.26 -5.17 12.29
CA ALA A 179 15.74 -3.83 12.60
C ALA A 179 15.22 -3.44 13.99
N PRO A 180 16.01 -2.74 14.83
CA PRO A 180 15.48 -2.21 16.08
C PRO A 180 14.31 -1.28 15.78
N ALA A 181 13.28 -1.33 16.63
CA ALA A 181 12.06 -0.55 16.47
C ALA A 181 12.39 0.95 16.40
N LEU A 182 12.36 1.53 15.20
CA LEU A 182 12.42 2.97 15.04
C LEU A 182 11.07 3.55 15.46
N ALA A 183 11.11 4.46 16.43
CA ALA A 183 9.96 5.19 16.91
C ALA A 183 9.20 5.82 15.73
N THR A 184 7.89 5.54 15.67
CA THR A 184 6.94 6.20 14.78
C THR A 184 6.95 7.69 15.09
N ARG A 185 7.81 8.47 14.41
CA ARG A 185 7.76 9.92 14.52
C ARG A 185 6.41 10.37 13.97
N PRO A 186 5.60 11.09 14.76
CA PRO A 186 4.33 11.62 14.27
C PRO A 186 4.59 12.55 13.09
N TRP A 187 3.71 12.43 12.09
CA TRP A 187 3.68 13.30 10.93
C TRP A 187 3.56 14.77 11.38
N GLN A 188 4.55 15.60 11.02
CA GLN A 188 4.42 17.05 11.11
C GLN A 188 3.86 17.56 9.78
N ALA A 189 2.56 17.88 9.77
CA ALA A 189 1.98 18.66 8.68
C ALA A 189 2.56 20.08 8.76
N HIS A 190 3.31 20.52 7.75
CA HIS A 190 3.57 21.95 7.60
C HIS A 190 2.27 22.64 7.19
N PRO A 191 1.71 23.57 7.98
CA PRO A 191 0.56 24.35 7.56
C PRO A 191 1.03 25.29 6.46
N THR A 192 0.74 24.98 5.20
CA THR A 192 0.81 25.99 4.14
C THR A 192 -0.40 26.90 4.31
N ALA A 193 -0.10 28.15 4.63
CA ALA A 193 -1.04 29.23 4.79
C ALA A 193 -1.96 29.35 3.57
N CYS A 194 -3.24 29.01 3.75
CA CYS A 194 -4.29 29.58 2.92
C CYS A 194 -4.48 31.02 3.40
N ARG A 195 -3.65 31.93 2.89
CA ARG A 195 -3.84 33.37 3.09
C ARG A 195 -4.95 33.80 2.15
N ALA A 196 -6.06 34.23 2.76
CA ALA A 196 -7.15 34.93 2.10
C ALA A 196 -6.63 36.13 1.30
N LEU A 197 -7.10 36.25 0.06
CA LEU A 197 -7.22 37.48 -0.73
C LEU A 197 -8.52 37.25 -1.52
N SER A 198 -9.66 37.78 -1.12
CA SER A 198 -10.14 39.19 -1.18
C SER A 198 -11.32 39.21 -2.13
#